data_AF-M1BM15-F1
#
_entry.id   AF-M1BM15-F1
#
_cell.length_a   1.000
_cell.length_b   1.000
_cell.length_c   1.000
_cell.angle_alpha   90.00
_cell.angle_beta   90.00
_cell.angle_gamma   90.00
#
_symmetry.space_group_name_H-M   'P 1'
#
loop_
_entity.id
_entity.type
_entity.pdbx_description
1 polymer ?
#
loop_
_entity_poly.entity_id
_entity_poly.type
_entity_poly.pdbx_seq_one_letter_code
_entity_poly.pdbx_strand_id
1 'polypeptide(L)'
;MSVLAILFISLILSNFSNKTEAKTFSFKETTIDDIHKAFKQNKLTSRQLVEFYLNEIQRSNPILKGIIEVNPDALILADKADQERKSNASKSLSRLHGIPVLVKDNIATKDKLNTTAGSLALVGSIVPQDAGVVKKLRNVGAIILGKATMTEWAASRATNLPNGWNGRLGQALVSHW
;
A
#
# COMPACT_ATOMS: atom_id res chain seq x y z
N MET A 1 7.22 55.42 33.75
CA MET A 1 6.81 54.18 33.05
C MET A 1 6.56 54.53 31.61
N SER A 2 7.60 54.43 30.78
CA SER A 2 7.64 55.01 29.43
C SER A 2 6.99 54.06 28.41
N VAL A 3 6.21 54.63 27.49
CA VAL A 3 5.49 53.97 26.38
C VAL A 3 6.41 53.04 25.55
N LEU A 4 7.73 53.28 25.56
CA LEU A 4 8.74 52.41 24.92
C LEU A 4 8.83 51.00 25.52
N ALA A 5 8.51 50.80 26.80
CA ALA A 5 8.55 49.47 27.42
C ALA A 5 7.38 48.57 26.96
N ILE A 6 6.25 49.17 26.57
CA ILE A 6 5.05 48.45 26.12
C ILE A 6 5.20 47.99 24.66
N LEU A 7 5.89 48.77 23.82
CA LEU A 7 6.19 48.41 22.42
C LEU A 7 7.19 47.25 22.30
N PHE A 8 8.14 47.10 23.24
CA PHE A 8 9.07 45.98 23.24
C PHE A 8 8.41 44.65 23.66
N ILE A 9 7.42 44.68 24.54
CA ILE A 9 6.67 43.48 24.95
C ILE A 9 5.73 43.02 23.82
N SER A 10 5.18 43.95 23.02
CA SER A 10 4.36 43.61 21.85
C SER A 10 5.15 42.95 20.71
N LEU A 11 6.46 43.20 20.60
CA LEU A 11 7.29 42.63 19.53
C LEU A 11 7.80 41.21 19.86
N ILE A 12 7.81 40.83 21.14
CA ILE A 12 8.19 39.49 21.59
C ILE A 12 6.99 38.52 21.55
N LEU A 13 5.76 39.02 21.63
CA LEU A 13 4.54 38.21 21.54
C LEU A 13 4.10 37.83 20.12
N SER A 14 4.66 38.46 19.08
CA SER A 14 4.32 38.14 17.67
C SER A 14 5.16 37.00 17.07
N ASN A 15 6.18 36.51 17.79
CA ASN A 15 7.02 35.39 17.35
C ASN A 15 6.65 34.04 17.95
N PHE A 16 5.55 33.93 18.72
CA PHE A 16 4.87 32.65 18.86
C PHE A 16 4.09 32.35 17.59
N SER A 17 4.84 32.13 16.50
CA SER A 17 4.39 31.25 15.44
C SER A 17 4.14 29.91 16.12
N ASN A 18 2.87 29.68 16.48
CA ASN A 18 2.35 28.34 16.66
C ASN A 18 2.58 27.60 15.35
N LYS A 19 3.80 27.07 15.17
CA LYS A 19 4.04 25.88 14.37
C LYS A 19 3.19 24.83 15.06
N THR A 20 1.94 24.77 14.66
CA THR A 20 1.12 23.59 14.81
C THR A 20 1.93 22.51 14.11
N GLU A 21 2.67 21.72 14.88
CA GLU A 21 3.20 20.45 14.41
C GLU A 21 1.98 19.69 13.86
N ALA A 22 1.83 19.73 12.54
CA ALA A 22 0.85 18.90 11.86
C ALA A 22 1.22 17.47 12.23
N LYS A 23 0.44 16.87 13.14
CA LYS A 23 0.66 15.51 13.61
C LYS A 23 0.73 14.58 12.40
N THR A 24 1.94 14.10 12.07
CA THR A 24 2.19 13.21 10.94
C THR A 24 1.30 11.98 11.05
N PHE A 25 0.68 11.57 9.95
CA PHE A 25 -0.14 10.35 9.92
C PHE A 25 0.72 9.13 10.28
N SER A 26 0.25 8.30 11.22
CA SER A 26 0.92 7.03 11.55
C SER A 26 0.47 5.96 10.55
N PHE A 27 1.42 5.42 9.79
CA PHE A 27 1.17 4.38 8.80
C PHE A 27 1.17 2.96 9.38
N LYS A 28 2.00 2.70 10.40
CA LYS A 28 2.10 1.37 11.03
C LYS A 28 0.91 1.14 11.96
N GLU A 29 0.37 -0.09 11.93
CA GLU A 29 -0.79 -0.53 12.73
C GLU A 29 -2.03 0.37 12.62
N THR A 30 -2.13 1.16 11.53
CA THR A 30 -3.27 2.02 11.26
C THR A 30 -4.42 1.22 10.67
N THR A 31 -5.64 1.51 11.09
CA THR A 31 -6.81 0.80 10.57
C THR A 31 -7.28 1.39 9.25
N ILE A 32 -8.02 0.61 8.45
CA ILE A 32 -8.69 1.11 7.25
C ILE A 32 -9.61 2.30 7.60
N ASP A 33 -10.27 2.27 8.77
CA ASP A 33 -11.12 3.38 9.21
C ASP A 33 -10.32 4.66 9.49
N ASP A 34 -9.12 4.55 10.09
CA ASP A 34 -8.26 5.70 10.35
C ASP A 34 -7.64 6.27 9.06
N ILE A 35 -7.32 5.41 8.10
CA ILE A 35 -6.93 5.82 6.75
C ILE A 35 -8.06 6.64 6.11
N HIS A 36 -9.31 6.18 6.16
CA HIS A 36 -10.45 6.93 5.59
C HIS A 36 -10.72 8.24 6.33
N LYS A 37 -10.54 8.29 7.66
CA LYS A 37 -10.59 9.56 8.41
C LYS A 37 -9.51 10.53 7.91
N ALA A 38 -8.29 10.04 7.68
CA ALA A 38 -7.19 10.86 7.19
C ALA A 38 -7.41 11.34 5.74
N PHE A 39 -7.97 10.49 4.87
CA PHE A 39 -8.41 10.89 3.53
C PHE A 39 -9.44 12.02 3.58
N LYS A 40 -10.48 11.90 4.41
CA LYS A 40 -11.52 12.94 4.57
C LYS A 40 -10.96 14.26 5.12
N GLN A 41 -9.92 14.19 5.95
CA GLN A 41 -9.25 15.36 6.53
C GLN A 41 -8.14 15.92 5.64
N ASN A 42 -7.93 15.39 4.43
CA ASN A 42 -6.81 15.74 3.53
C ASN A 42 -5.42 15.59 4.19
N LYS A 43 -5.30 14.73 5.20
CA LYS A 43 -4.03 14.43 5.90
C LYS A 43 -3.24 13.30 5.23
N LEU A 44 -3.90 12.58 4.34
CA LEU A 44 -3.33 11.45 3.60
C LEU A 44 -4.01 11.37 2.23
N THR A 45 -3.28 10.87 1.25
CA THR A 45 -3.79 10.52 -0.08
C THR A 45 -3.49 9.04 -0.36
N SER A 46 -4.24 8.43 -1.27
CA SER A 46 -4.00 7.05 -1.70
C SER A 46 -2.60 6.93 -2.29
N ARG A 47 -2.15 7.95 -3.03
CA ARG A 47 -0.77 8.06 -3.54
C ARG A 47 0.26 7.97 -2.42
N GLN A 48 0.16 8.82 -1.39
CA GLN A 48 1.10 8.80 -0.25
C GLN A 48 1.09 7.47 0.49
N LEU A 49 -0.08 6.84 0.61
CA LEU A 49 -0.22 5.52 1.22
C LEU A 49 0.49 4.43 0.40
N VAL A 50 0.33 4.45 -0.92
CA VAL A 50 1.03 3.52 -1.82
C VAL A 50 2.54 3.77 -1.82
N GLU A 51 2.98 5.02 -1.91
CA GLU A 51 4.41 5.39 -1.84
C GLU A 51 5.06 4.88 -0.54
N PHE A 52 4.37 5.04 0.60
CA PHE A 52 4.86 4.51 1.88
C PHE A 52 5.11 2.99 1.79
N TYR A 53 4.14 2.20 1.33
CA TYR A 53 4.31 0.74 1.26
C TYR A 53 5.32 0.31 0.20
N LEU A 54 5.43 1.02 -0.93
CA LEU A 54 6.49 0.74 -1.91
C LEU A 54 7.88 0.96 -1.32
N ASN A 55 8.08 2.02 -0.53
CA ASN A 55 9.34 2.27 0.18
C ASN A 55 9.62 1.18 1.23
N GLU A 56 8.61 0.72 1.97
CA GLU A 56 8.76 -0.39 2.92
C GLU A 56 9.15 -1.70 2.23
N ILE A 57 8.55 -1.99 1.08
CA ILE A 57 8.90 -3.13 0.24
C ILE A 57 10.35 -3.01 -0.23
N GLN A 58 10.74 -1.85 -0.78
CA GLN A 58 12.13 -1.63 -1.23
C GLN A 58 13.13 -1.84 -0.10
N ARG A 59 12.82 -1.37 1.11
CA ARG A 59 13.68 -1.44 2.28
C ARG A 59 13.80 -2.86 2.86
N SER A 60 12.68 -3.59 2.95
CA SER A 60 12.59 -4.81 3.76
C SER A 60 12.54 -6.09 2.93
N ASN A 61 11.98 -6.04 1.72
CA ASN A 61 11.75 -7.21 0.88
C ASN A 61 13.04 -7.88 0.36
N PRO A 62 14.18 -7.20 0.15
CA PRO A 62 15.43 -7.89 -0.18
C PRO A 62 15.85 -8.95 0.86
N ILE A 63 15.45 -8.75 2.12
CA ILE A 63 15.72 -9.66 3.23
C ILE A 63 14.52 -10.61 3.42
N LEU A 64 13.32 -10.06 3.60
CA LEU A 64 12.14 -10.83 3.98
C LEU A 64 11.57 -11.68 2.84
N LYS A 65 11.72 -11.22 1.59
CA LYS A 65 11.19 -11.89 0.40
C LYS A 65 9.70 -12.23 0.52
N GLY A 66 8.92 -11.33 1.14
CA GLY A 66 7.48 -11.47 1.35
C GLY A 66 6.66 -11.13 0.10
N ILE A 67 7.20 -10.31 -0.80
CA ILE A 67 6.54 -9.82 -2.02
C ILE A 67 7.32 -10.35 -3.22
N ILE A 68 6.65 -11.08 -4.12
CA ILE A 68 7.31 -11.67 -5.30
C ILE A 68 7.30 -10.71 -6.49
N GLU A 69 6.31 -9.81 -6.57
CA GLU A 69 6.18 -8.88 -7.68
C GLU A 69 5.37 -7.65 -7.25
N VAL A 70 5.80 -6.45 -7.65
CA VAL A 70 5.10 -5.19 -7.39
C VAL A 70 4.38 -4.74 -8.66
N ASN A 71 3.15 -4.23 -8.53
CA ASN A 71 2.40 -3.73 -9.68
C ASN A 71 3.05 -2.43 -10.19
N PRO A 72 3.57 -2.38 -11.43
CA PRO A 72 4.21 -1.17 -11.95
C PRO A 72 3.24 0.01 -12.10
N ASP A 73 1.93 -0.27 -12.18
CA ASP A 73 0.90 0.76 -12.33
C ASP A 73 0.31 1.21 -10.98
N ALA A 74 0.83 0.73 -9.83
CA ALA A 74 0.26 0.99 -8.49
C ALA A 74 0.08 2.48 -8.16
N LEU A 75 1.05 3.32 -8.50
CA LEU A 75 0.97 4.77 -8.25
C LEU A 75 -0.07 5.45 -9.15
N ILE A 76 -0.17 5.04 -10.42
CA ILE A 76 -1.18 5.54 -11.36
C ILE A 76 -2.59 5.19 -10.86
N LEU A 77 -2.78 3.97 -10.36
CA LEU A 77 -4.02 3.52 -9.75
C LEU A 77 -4.36 4.33 -8.48
N ALA A 78 -3.35 4.70 -7.69
CA ALA A 78 -3.51 5.53 -6.51
C ALA A 78 -3.93 6.96 -6.85
N ASP A 79 -3.28 7.58 -7.84
CA ASP A 79 -3.63 8.91 -8.35
C ASP A 79 -5.08 8.94 -8.86
N LYS A 80 -5.50 7.89 -9.58
CA LYS A 80 -6.88 7.73 -10.03
C LYS A 80 -7.86 7.62 -8.87
N ALA A 81 -7.55 6.84 -7.84
CA ALA A 81 -8.41 6.71 -6.66
C ALA A 81 -8.59 8.06 -5.94
N ASP A 82 -7.54 8.88 -5.88
CA ASP A 82 -7.60 10.22 -5.30
C ASP A 82 -8.41 11.19 -6.17
N GLN A 83 -8.32 11.10 -7.51
CA GLN A 83 -9.18 11.87 -8.42
C GLN A 83 -10.65 11.49 -8.27
N GLU A 84 -10.98 10.19 -8.24
CA GLU A 84 -12.33 9.68 -8.03
C GLU A 84 -12.92 10.14 -6.70
N ARG A 85 -12.08 10.25 -5.67
CA ARG A 85 -12.46 10.79 -4.35
C ARG A 85 -12.76 12.29 -4.41
N LYS A 86 -11.92 13.07 -5.11
CA LYS A 86 -12.13 14.53 -5.31
C LYS A 86 -13.38 14.84 -6.11
N SER A 87 -13.74 13.98 -7.07
CA SER A 87 -14.94 14.14 -7.90
C SER A 87 -16.20 13.54 -7.26
N ASN A 88 -16.15 13.06 -6.01
CA ASN A 88 -17.26 12.41 -5.31
C ASN A 88 -17.90 11.26 -6.11
N ALA A 89 -17.10 10.44 -6.79
CA ALA A 89 -17.62 9.29 -7.52
C ALA A 89 -18.30 8.31 -6.55
N SER A 90 -19.44 7.71 -6.92
CA SER A 90 -20.18 6.77 -6.03
C SER A 90 -19.28 5.65 -5.45
N LYS A 91 -18.35 5.16 -6.27
CA LYS A 91 -17.34 4.15 -5.89
C LYS A 91 -16.44 4.59 -4.74
N SER A 92 -16.16 5.90 -4.59
CA SER A 92 -15.27 6.44 -3.56
C SER A 92 -15.82 6.35 -2.14
N LEU A 93 -17.08 5.96 -1.98
CA LEU A 93 -17.73 5.74 -0.68
C LEU A 93 -17.40 4.38 -0.08
N SER A 94 -16.78 3.48 -0.86
CA SER A 94 -16.45 2.14 -0.39
C SER A 94 -15.30 2.13 0.62
N ARG A 95 -15.39 1.22 1.61
CA ARG A 95 -14.35 1.00 2.64
C ARG A 95 -12.99 0.58 2.09
N LEU A 96 -12.88 0.09 0.86
CA LEU A 96 -11.58 -0.28 0.27
C LEU A 96 -11.11 0.70 -0.81
N HIS A 97 -11.83 1.80 -1.03
CA HIS A 97 -11.47 2.75 -2.10
C HIS A 97 -10.14 3.46 -1.83
N GLY A 98 -9.16 3.22 -2.71
CA GLY A 98 -7.79 3.74 -2.60
C GLY A 98 -6.90 3.00 -1.61
N ILE A 99 -7.35 1.87 -1.05
CA ILE A 99 -6.57 1.06 -0.12
C ILE A 99 -5.70 0.06 -0.92
N PRO A 100 -4.36 0.04 -0.74
CA PRO A 100 -3.51 -0.96 -1.36
C PRO A 100 -3.68 -2.32 -0.69
N VAL A 101 -3.76 -3.37 -1.52
CA VAL A 101 -3.85 -4.76 -1.08
C VAL A 101 -2.88 -5.63 -1.87
N LEU A 102 -2.33 -6.64 -1.21
CA LEU A 102 -1.54 -7.70 -1.86
C LEU A 102 -2.44 -8.91 -2.09
N VAL A 103 -2.25 -9.58 -3.22
CA VAL A 103 -2.89 -10.87 -3.50
C VAL A 103 -1.82 -11.94 -3.63
N LYS A 104 -2.10 -13.17 -3.20
CA LYS A 104 -1.15 -14.29 -3.30
C LYS A 104 -0.83 -14.58 -4.77
N ASP A 105 0.40 -15.02 -5.09
CA ASP A 105 0.88 -15.22 -6.47
C ASP A 105 0.14 -16.31 -7.29
N ASN A 106 -0.74 -17.09 -6.67
CA ASN A 106 -1.65 -18.01 -7.35
C ASN A 106 -3.04 -17.39 -7.66
N ILE A 107 -3.26 -16.10 -7.37
CA ILE A 107 -4.50 -15.39 -7.66
C ILE A 107 -4.30 -14.57 -8.94
N ALA A 108 -5.07 -14.91 -9.98
CA ALA A 108 -4.97 -14.25 -11.29
C ALA A 108 -5.34 -12.76 -11.24
N THR A 109 -4.50 -11.92 -11.83
CA THR A 109 -4.80 -10.51 -12.13
C THR A 109 -4.43 -10.22 -13.58
N LYS A 110 -5.26 -9.47 -14.31
CA LYS A 110 -5.00 -9.01 -15.68
C LYS A 110 -4.16 -7.71 -15.68
N ASP A 111 -3.26 -7.59 -14.72
CA ASP A 111 -2.27 -6.51 -14.62
C ASP A 111 -1.02 -6.85 -15.43
N LYS A 112 -0.04 -5.94 -15.47
CA LYS A 112 1.33 -6.23 -15.90
C LYS A 112 2.09 -7.00 -14.80
N LEU A 113 1.51 -8.11 -14.35
CA LEU A 113 2.00 -8.96 -13.27
C LEU A 113 1.92 -10.42 -13.69
N ASN A 114 2.88 -11.23 -13.26
CA ASN A 114 2.77 -12.67 -13.42
C ASN A 114 1.80 -13.29 -12.41
N THR A 115 1.26 -14.47 -12.72
CA THR A 115 0.53 -15.33 -11.77
C THR A 115 1.11 -16.72 -11.89
N THR A 116 2.01 -17.08 -10.97
CA THR A 116 2.92 -18.22 -11.20
C THR A 116 2.84 -19.33 -10.17
N ALA A 117 2.05 -19.15 -9.11
CA ALA A 117 2.07 -20.03 -7.95
C ALA A 117 3.49 -20.25 -7.37
N GLY A 118 4.37 -19.24 -7.48
CA GLY A 118 5.78 -19.28 -7.10
C GLY A 118 6.70 -20.03 -8.09
N SER A 119 6.20 -20.55 -9.21
CA SER A 119 6.96 -21.43 -10.10
C SER A 119 7.54 -20.72 -11.32
N LEU A 120 8.79 -21.03 -11.67
CA LEU A 120 9.42 -20.52 -12.89
C LEU A 120 8.71 -20.99 -14.17
N ALA A 121 8.01 -22.14 -14.11
CA ALA A 121 7.30 -22.71 -15.26
C ALA A 121 6.16 -21.82 -15.80
N LEU A 122 5.62 -20.91 -14.98
CA LEU A 122 4.51 -20.04 -15.34
C LEU A 122 4.91 -18.59 -15.58
N VAL A 123 6.21 -18.26 -15.51
CA VAL A 123 6.69 -16.91 -15.83
C VAL A 123 6.37 -16.59 -17.29
N GLY A 124 5.76 -15.43 -17.53
CA GLY A 124 5.29 -15.01 -18.85
C GLY A 124 3.92 -15.59 -19.26
N SER A 125 3.31 -16.45 -18.43
CA SER A 125 1.96 -16.94 -18.68
C SER A 125 0.95 -15.80 -18.60
N ILE A 126 0.05 -15.72 -19.58
CA ILE A 126 -0.97 -14.69 -19.68
C ILE A 126 -2.30 -15.26 -19.19
N VAL A 127 -2.78 -14.76 -18.05
CA VAL A 127 -4.11 -15.13 -17.54
C VAL A 127 -5.21 -14.57 -18.45
N PRO A 128 -6.33 -15.29 -18.67
CA PRO A 128 -7.41 -14.82 -19.54
C PRO A 128 -8.18 -13.64 -18.92
N GLN A 129 -8.29 -13.58 -17.59
CA GLN A 129 -9.03 -12.55 -16.85
C GLN A 129 -8.57 -12.47 -15.39
N ASP A 130 -9.02 -11.43 -14.68
CA ASP A 130 -8.96 -11.36 -13.22
C ASP A 130 -9.69 -12.54 -12.57
N ALA A 131 -9.15 -13.02 -11.45
CA ALA A 131 -9.89 -13.89 -10.54
C ALA A 131 -11.12 -13.16 -9.98
N GLY A 132 -12.17 -13.92 -9.60
CA GLY A 132 -13.42 -13.33 -9.08
C GLY A 132 -13.22 -12.43 -7.86
N VAL A 133 -12.29 -12.78 -6.95
CA VAL A 133 -11.95 -11.94 -5.79
C VAL A 133 -11.29 -10.62 -6.19
N VAL A 134 -10.42 -10.64 -7.21
CA VAL A 134 -9.76 -9.44 -7.74
C VAL A 134 -10.78 -8.52 -8.39
N LYS A 135 -11.72 -9.06 -9.18
CA LYS A 135 -12.84 -8.28 -9.74
C LYS A 135 -13.63 -7.58 -8.64
N LYS A 136 -13.98 -8.30 -7.56
CA LYS A 136 -14.70 -7.72 -6.41
C LYS A 136 -13.90 -6.60 -5.73
N LEU A 137 -12.61 -6.81 -5.45
CA LEU A 137 -11.70 -5.81 -4.88
C LEU A 137 -11.63 -4.54 -5.75
N ARG A 138 -11.47 -4.71 -7.06
CA ARG A 138 -11.43 -3.60 -8.01
C ARG A 138 -12.75 -2.84 -8.10
N ASN A 139 -13.88 -3.55 -8.06
CA ASN A 139 -15.22 -2.95 -8.08
C ASN A 139 -15.45 -2.02 -6.88
N VAL A 140 -14.81 -2.31 -5.75
CA VAL A 140 -14.87 -1.49 -4.53
C VAL A 140 -13.70 -0.51 -4.38
N GLY A 141 -12.85 -0.38 -5.40
CA GLY A 141 -11.80 0.65 -5.48
C GLY A 141 -10.48 0.29 -4.80
N ALA A 142 -10.27 -0.97 -4.41
CA ALA A 142 -8.98 -1.40 -3.89
C ALA A 142 -7.89 -1.36 -4.97
N ILE A 143 -6.66 -1.04 -4.57
CA ILE A 143 -5.49 -1.01 -5.44
C ILE A 143 -4.73 -2.32 -5.26
N ILE A 144 -4.59 -3.11 -6.32
CA ILE A 144 -3.73 -4.29 -6.27
C ILE A 144 -2.27 -3.82 -6.30
N LEU A 145 -1.62 -3.80 -5.13
CA LEU A 145 -0.24 -3.32 -4.96
C LEU A 145 0.78 -4.28 -5.58
N GLY A 146 0.46 -5.58 -5.62
CA GLY A 146 1.37 -6.60 -6.13
C GLY A 146 0.97 -8.01 -5.72
N LYS A 147 1.93 -8.92 -5.88
CA LYS A 147 1.83 -10.34 -5.55
C LYS A 147 2.62 -10.66 -4.28
N ALA A 148 1.95 -11.24 -3.29
CA ALA A 148 2.60 -11.83 -2.13
C ALA A 148 3.24 -13.19 -2.49
N THR A 149 4.39 -13.46 -1.89
CA THR A 149 5.09 -14.75 -2.01
C THR A 149 4.26 -15.90 -1.46
N MET A 150 4.66 -17.12 -1.78
CA MET A 150 4.03 -18.34 -1.28
C MET A 150 4.96 -19.55 -1.36
N THR A 151 4.63 -20.61 -0.63
CA THR A 151 5.19 -21.93 -0.92
C THR A 151 4.77 -22.36 -2.32
N GLU A 152 5.73 -22.81 -3.14
CA GLU A 152 5.49 -23.17 -4.54
C GLU A 152 4.34 -24.19 -4.68
N TRP A 153 3.50 -23.99 -5.71
CA TRP A 153 2.31 -24.81 -5.97
C TRP A 153 1.39 -24.99 -4.75
N ALA A 154 1.33 -23.97 -3.90
CA ALA A 154 0.56 -24.00 -2.67
C ALA A 154 0.93 -25.19 -1.75
N ALA A 155 2.22 -25.53 -1.70
CA ALA A 155 2.77 -26.67 -0.96
C ALA A 155 2.36 -28.05 -1.50
N SER A 156 1.84 -28.14 -2.72
CA SER A 156 1.45 -29.40 -3.37
C SER A 156 2.49 -29.92 -4.38
N ARG A 157 3.78 -29.53 -4.23
CA ARG A 157 4.86 -29.98 -5.14
C ARG A 157 5.66 -31.17 -4.60
N ALA A 158 5.90 -31.25 -3.30
CA ALA A 158 6.73 -32.28 -2.67
C ALA A 158 6.41 -32.41 -1.18
N THR A 159 6.66 -33.59 -0.61
CA THR A 159 6.36 -33.92 0.80
C THR A 159 7.11 -33.02 1.80
N ASN A 160 8.36 -32.67 1.51
CA ASN A 160 9.25 -31.94 2.43
C ASN A 160 9.66 -30.57 1.86
N LEU A 161 8.69 -29.79 1.37
CA LEU A 161 8.95 -28.44 0.86
C LEU A 161 8.97 -27.43 2.02
N PRO A 162 10.03 -26.61 2.18
CA PRO A 162 10.05 -25.58 3.22
C PRO A 162 8.92 -24.56 3.02
N ASN A 163 8.24 -24.20 4.11
CA ASN A 163 7.18 -23.20 4.08
C ASN A 163 7.73 -21.84 3.62
N GLY A 164 7.06 -21.21 2.66
CA GLY A 164 7.48 -19.92 2.09
C GLY A 164 8.57 -20.02 1.03
N TRP A 165 9.09 -21.21 0.71
CA TRP A 165 10.05 -21.39 -0.38
C TRP A 165 9.33 -21.51 -1.73
N ASN A 166 9.86 -20.85 -2.76
CA ASN A 166 9.50 -21.11 -4.14
C ASN A 166 10.64 -20.87 -5.13
N GLY A 167 10.53 -21.43 -6.34
CA GLY A 167 11.57 -21.36 -7.36
C GLY A 167 11.83 -19.96 -7.92
N ARG A 168 10.87 -19.03 -7.84
CA ARG A 168 11.02 -17.67 -8.35
C ARG A 168 11.77 -16.73 -7.39
N LEU A 169 11.49 -16.82 -6.09
CA LEU A 169 11.98 -15.87 -5.08
C LEU A 169 12.93 -16.50 -4.05
N GLY A 170 12.97 -17.82 -3.98
CA GLY A 170 13.65 -18.57 -2.93
C GLY A 170 12.84 -18.59 -1.63
N GLN A 171 13.54 -18.59 -0.49
CA GLN A 171 12.93 -18.69 0.84
C GLN A 171 12.45 -17.33 1.35
N ALA A 172 11.15 -17.21 1.64
CA ALA A 172 10.61 -16.11 2.43
C ALA A 172 10.96 -16.27 3.92
N LEU A 173 11.24 -15.17 4.61
CA LEU A 173 11.60 -15.17 6.03
C LEU A 173 10.48 -14.56 6.87
N VAL A 174 10.34 -15.05 8.11
CA VAL A 174 9.43 -14.47 9.10
C VAL A 174 10.08 -13.22 9.69
N SER A 175 9.34 -12.12 9.73
CA SER A 175 9.75 -10.95 10.51
C SER A 175 9.40 -11.17 11.98
N HIS A 176 10.39 -11.15 12.87
CA HIS A 176 10.20 -11.31 14.32
C HIS A 176 10.16 -9.97 15.08
N TRP A 177 9.70 -8.90 14.44
CA TRP A 177 9.70 -7.55 15.01
C TRP A 177 8.32 -7.15 15.52
#